data_AF-A0A1F5G3N1-F1
#
_entry.id   AF-A0A1F5G3N1-F1
#
_cell.length_a   1.000
_cell.length_b   1.000
_cell.length_c   1.000
_cell.angle_alpha   90.00
_cell.angle_beta   90.00
_cell.angle_gamma   90.00
#
_symmetry.space_group_name_H-M   'P 1'
#
loop_
_entity.id
_entity.type
_entity.pdbx_description
1 polymer ?
#
loop_
_entity_poly.entity_id
_entity_poly.type
_entity_poly.pdbx_seq_one_letter_code
_entity_poly.pdbx_strand_id
1 'polypeptide(L)'
;MATDRLENNGGINDFRLNHFSRLKGFGKELGQRLIGRDRATRQEGQLRLFEPSILELSDEVVDSIRATYAMEGKRRNAIDFDLAPEDLRYSRFLKFTRSAPTVPEWREIIRDLQVLHRISREMEVPNDPKVALQLGFLQDTLAAHILFYQEKLGIKLPWEDRVKITQGFTPQEIDETVIRAQLEAAKIHFPGNWNKASIEKFRSKTLSPADFTREITEHSQTLLVSLSRFLGRDFQPTYRVTQDSVDEYWINWTDGKRDDFRLRVNTHPRHAHKLTKAKAWAMSVHEVGGHVAQMYGWQRAIDEGKTIPALGITSLHIPEQVACEGIAQTLHHFVPELLQMLPEDALFELELEGVRQLAYNNLQIRANRAKSQGKRFDLRRAVHYVQEFFPAEPAEEVAKQLDERTKDGERNPYLLSYGMGFLLHRQIATQLRTEGKKKLLEVIFSQPTSPRQEFEIAQAIVSNPNYGYSPLKNPFVLEDTPLD
;
A
#
# COMPACT_ATOMS: atom_id res chain seq x y z
N MET A 1 36.01 19.41 37.21
CA MET A 1 35.06 20.18 36.38
C MET A 1 33.87 19.28 36.11
N ALA A 2 32.72 19.69 36.64
CA ALA A 2 31.39 19.06 36.57
C ALA A 2 31.03 18.61 35.14
N THR A 3 30.58 17.38 34.88
CA THR A 3 29.21 16.86 35.06
C THR A 3 28.10 17.79 34.56
N ASP A 4 27.89 17.81 33.25
CA ASP A 4 26.58 18.08 32.63
C ASP A 4 26.02 16.77 32.07
N ARG A 5 25.49 15.93 32.98
CA ARG A 5 24.41 15.00 32.67
C ARG A 5 23.12 15.65 33.18
N LEU A 6 22.65 16.67 32.47
CA LEU A 6 21.31 17.19 32.69
C LEU A 6 20.30 16.24 32.03
N GLU A 7 19.73 15.41 32.90
CA GLU A 7 18.33 15.01 32.97
C GLU A 7 17.45 15.52 31.81
N ASN A 8 17.26 14.70 30.78
CA ASN A 8 16.19 14.87 29.79
C ASN A 8 15.16 13.72 29.82
N ASN A 9 15.24 12.85 30.83
CA ASN A 9 14.29 11.75 31.03
C ASN A 9 12.96 12.22 31.65
N GLY A 10 12.95 13.36 32.34
CA GLY A 10 11.75 13.92 32.98
C GLY A 10 10.67 14.31 31.97
N GLY A 11 11.03 15.04 30.90
CA GLY A 11 10.08 15.48 29.87
C GLY A 11 9.50 14.34 29.03
N ILE A 12 10.24 13.26 28.82
CA ILE A 12 9.78 12.08 28.08
C ILE A 12 8.81 11.25 28.94
N ASN A 13 9.13 11.05 30.23
CA ASN A 13 8.28 10.27 31.14
C ASN A 13 6.99 11.02 31.53
N ASP A 14 7.06 12.32 31.82
CA ASP A 14 5.88 13.13 32.13
C ASP A 14 4.93 13.24 30.93
N PHE A 15 5.44 13.28 29.70
CA PHE A 15 4.59 13.28 28.51
C PHE A 15 4.03 11.90 28.19
N ARG A 16 4.80 10.82 28.31
CA ARG A 16 4.28 9.45 28.19
C ARG A 16 3.09 9.26 29.13
N LEU A 17 3.24 9.66 30.39
CA LEU A 17 2.16 9.64 31.38
C LEU A 17 0.98 10.57 31.00
N ASN A 18 1.24 11.76 30.45
CA ASN A 18 0.21 12.74 30.07
C ASN A 18 -0.53 12.43 28.75
N HIS A 19 0.10 11.78 27.77
CA HIS A 19 -0.54 11.34 26.53
C HIS A 19 -1.49 10.17 26.81
N PHE A 20 -1.01 9.15 27.54
CA PHE A 20 -1.85 8.02 27.97
C PHE A 20 -2.95 8.43 28.96
N SER A 21 -2.77 9.49 29.76
CA SER A 21 -3.83 10.02 30.63
C SER A 21 -4.87 10.84 29.88
N ARG A 22 -4.48 11.62 28.86
CA ARG A 22 -5.40 12.35 27.98
C ARG A 22 -6.28 11.42 27.14
N LEU A 23 -5.70 10.39 26.53
CA LEU A 23 -6.46 9.41 25.74
C LEU A 23 -7.48 8.64 26.60
N LYS A 24 -7.13 8.31 27.86
CA LYS A 24 -8.08 7.72 28.84
C LYS A 24 -9.24 8.65 29.20
N GLY A 25 -8.98 9.95 29.37
CA GLY A 25 -10.00 10.96 29.63
C GLY A 25 -10.89 11.20 28.41
N PHE A 26 -10.28 11.25 27.22
CA PHE A 26 -10.94 11.54 25.97
C PHE A 26 -11.76 10.37 25.43
N GLY A 27 -11.30 9.12 25.49
CA GLY A 27 -12.12 7.96 25.12
C GLY A 27 -13.41 7.86 25.95
N LYS A 28 -13.35 8.30 27.22
CA LYS A 28 -14.52 8.41 28.11
C LYS A 28 -15.41 9.61 27.75
N GLU A 29 -14.84 10.78 27.45
CA GLU A 29 -15.60 11.98 27.07
C GLU A 29 -16.18 11.91 25.65
N LEU A 30 -15.42 11.43 24.66
CA LEU A 30 -15.85 11.21 23.28
C LEU A 30 -16.90 10.10 23.23
N GLY A 31 -16.69 8.98 23.94
CA GLY A 31 -17.74 7.96 24.12
C GLY A 31 -19.01 8.54 24.74
N GLN A 32 -18.90 9.39 25.75
CA GLN A 32 -20.06 10.06 26.37
C GLN A 32 -20.71 11.13 25.46
N ARG A 33 -19.95 11.85 24.64
CA ARG A 33 -20.45 12.87 23.71
C ARG A 33 -21.08 12.28 22.45
N LEU A 34 -20.54 11.18 21.93
CA LEU A 34 -21.04 10.46 20.75
C LEU A 34 -22.27 9.60 21.10
N ILE A 35 -22.29 8.94 22.26
CA ILE A 35 -23.47 8.19 22.74
C ILE A 35 -24.58 9.15 23.26
N GLY A 36 -24.22 10.38 23.62
CA GLY A 36 -25.12 11.35 24.28
C GLY A 36 -25.81 12.38 23.36
N ARG A 37 -25.51 12.44 22.07
CA ARG A 37 -26.07 13.44 21.13
C ARG A 37 -26.91 12.79 20.05
N ASP A 38 -28.07 12.25 20.42
CA ASP A 38 -29.06 11.82 19.45
C ASP A 38 -30.48 12.35 19.72
N ARG A 39 -30.59 13.59 20.26
CA ARG A 39 -31.91 14.21 20.45
C ARG A 39 -32.09 15.68 20.11
N ALA A 40 -31.07 16.42 19.69
CA ALA A 40 -31.29 17.82 19.31
C ALA A 40 -30.19 18.35 18.40
N THR A 41 -30.42 18.41 17.08
CA THR A 41 -30.72 19.66 16.35
C THR A 41 -30.59 19.42 14.85
N ARG A 42 -31.73 19.46 14.15
CA ARG A 42 -31.79 19.85 12.72
C ARG A 42 -31.78 21.37 12.67
N GLN A 43 -30.78 21.99 12.03
CA GLN A 43 -31.01 23.18 11.21
C GLN A 43 -29.81 23.53 10.31
N GLU A 44 -30.17 24.12 9.17
CA GLU A 44 -29.47 24.30 7.89
C GLU A 44 -28.24 25.23 7.90
N GLY A 45 -27.36 25.01 6.91
CA GLY A 45 -26.44 26.05 6.40
C GLY A 45 -25.07 25.51 5.95
N GLN A 46 -24.89 25.37 4.63
CA GLN A 46 -23.67 25.07 3.84
C GLN A 46 -22.28 24.95 4.53
N LEU A 47 -21.54 23.92 4.08
CA LEU A 47 -20.09 23.66 4.23
C LEU A 47 -19.60 23.03 5.55
N ARG A 48 -20.03 21.80 5.84
CA ARG A 48 -19.19 20.75 6.45
C ARG A 48 -19.57 19.41 5.82
N LEU A 49 -18.67 18.82 5.03
CA LEU A 49 -18.91 17.56 4.28
C LEU A 49 -18.90 16.31 5.15
N PHE A 50 -18.57 16.43 6.43
CA PHE A 50 -18.46 15.33 7.37
C PHE A 50 -19.28 15.64 8.64
N GLU A 51 -19.90 14.62 9.22
CA GLU A 51 -20.40 14.71 10.58
C GLU A 51 -19.22 15.06 11.51
N PRO A 52 -19.35 16.03 12.43
CA PRO A 52 -18.24 16.44 13.30
C PRO A 52 -17.53 15.27 14.01
N SER A 53 -18.26 14.19 14.27
CA SER A 53 -17.79 12.95 14.88
C SER A 53 -16.69 12.23 14.10
N ILE A 54 -16.78 12.12 12.76
CA ILE A 54 -15.77 11.38 11.97
C ILE A 54 -14.47 12.16 11.81
N LEU A 55 -14.54 13.49 11.74
CA LEU A 55 -13.35 14.34 11.70
C LEU A 55 -12.63 14.34 13.06
N GLU A 56 -13.37 14.46 14.17
CA GLU A 56 -12.79 14.35 15.51
C GLU A 56 -12.13 12.98 15.73
N LEU A 57 -12.78 11.89 15.31
CA LEU A 57 -12.18 10.56 15.34
C LEU A 57 -10.92 10.48 14.47
N SER A 58 -10.96 11.05 13.26
CA SER A 58 -9.81 11.06 12.34
C SER A 58 -8.60 11.74 12.96
N ASP A 59 -8.78 12.90 13.59
CA ASP A 59 -7.66 13.64 14.21
C ASP A 59 -7.00 12.82 15.33
N GLU A 60 -7.80 12.12 16.13
CA GLU A 60 -7.31 11.27 17.23
C GLU A 60 -6.60 10.00 16.72
N VAL A 61 -7.08 9.43 15.61
CA VAL A 61 -6.40 8.33 14.92
C VAL A 61 -5.05 8.79 14.37
N VAL A 62 -5.01 9.96 13.71
CA VAL A 62 -3.76 10.56 13.21
C VAL A 62 -2.76 10.73 14.35
N ASP A 63 -3.17 11.34 15.46
CA ASP A 63 -2.31 11.58 16.61
C ASP A 63 -1.82 10.26 17.23
N SER A 64 -2.68 9.26 17.36
CA SER A 64 -2.34 7.95 17.93
C SER A 64 -1.35 7.16 17.07
N ILE A 65 -1.57 7.10 15.75
CA ILE A 65 -0.67 6.40 14.82
C ILE A 65 0.69 7.10 14.77
N ARG A 66 0.69 8.44 14.66
CA ARG A 66 1.91 9.25 14.66
C ARG A 66 2.70 9.08 15.96
N ALA A 67 2.05 9.18 17.12
CA ALA A 67 2.69 8.95 18.41
C ALA A 67 3.35 7.55 18.48
N THR A 68 2.62 6.53 18.02
CA THR A 68 3.12 5.15 17.98
C THR A 68 4.36 5.02 17.09
N TYR A 69 4.30 5.54 15.86
CA TYR A 69 5.41 5.54 14.90
C TYR A 69 6.65 6.26 15.45
N ALA A 70 6.47 7.43 16.08
CA ALA A 70 7.56 8.14 16.71
C ALA A 70 8.22 7.35 17.85
N MET A 71 7.47 6.51 18.56
CA MET A 71 8.01 5.64 19.60
C MET A 71 8.77 4.41 19.05
N GLU A 72 8.52 3.95 17.81
CA GLU A 72 9.28 2.86 17.18
C GLU A 72 10.75 3.21 16.87
N GLY A 73 11.12 4.49 17.00
CA GLY A 73 12.53 4.91 17.09
C GLY A 73 13.27 4.82 15.76
N LYS A 74 14.29 3.95 15.65
CA LYS A 74 15.10 3.76 14.43
C LYS A 74 14.55 2.69 13.47
N ARG A 75 13.51 1.95 13.88
CA ARG A 75 12.84 0.92 13.06
C ARG A 75 11.54 1.47 12.47
N ARG A 76 11.61 2.66 11.86
CA ARG A 76 10.48 3.46 11.38
C ARG A 76 9.83 2.90 10.11
N ASN A 77 9.64 1.59 10.02
CA ASN A 77 9.15 0.92 8.81
C ASN A 77 7.62 0.87 8.76
N ALA A 78 6.92 1.37 9.78
CA ALA A 78 5.47 1.24 9.87
C ALA A 78 4.68 2.30 9.09
N ILE A 79 5.29 3.38 8.56
CA ILE A 79 4.58 4.38 7.73
C ILE A 79 5.35 4.58 6.44
N ASP A 80 4.69 4.38 5.31
CA ASP A 80 5.26 4.61 3.97
C ASP A 80 5.04 6.06 3.54
N PHE A 81 3.82 6.57 3.76
CA PHE A 81 3.44 7.96 3.51
C PHE A 81 2.68 8.57 4.69
N ASP A 82 3.05 9.80 5.06
CA ASP A 82 2.27 10.64 5.98
C ASP A 82 1.76 11.88 5.21
N LEU A 83 0.50 11.80 4.78
CA LEU A 83 -0.19 12.86 4.03
C LEU A 83 -1.07 13.73 4.92
N ALA A 84 -1.30 13.33 6.17
CA ALA A 84 -2.14 14.09 7.10
C ALA A 84 -1.50 15.46 7.39
N PRO A 85 -2.28 16.53 7.62
CA PRO A 85 -1.74 17.85 7.93
C PRO A 85 -0.73 17.82 9.09
N GLU A 86 0.37 18.56 8.99
CA GLU A 86 1.38 18.60 10.06
C GLU A 86 0.81 19.29 11.30
N ASP A 87 0.94 18.65 12.46
CA ASP A 87 0.80 19.31 13.76
C ASP A 87 2.20 19.68 14.29
N LEU A 88 2.42 20.97 14.56
CA LEU A 88 3.66 21.51 15.15
C LEU A 88 4.01 20.87 16.51
N ARG A 89 3.03 20.31 17.22
CA ARG A 89 3.23 19.57 18.47
C ARG A 89 3.92 18.23 18.22
N TYR A 90 3.58 17.55 17.14
CA TYR A 90 4.14 16.25 16.76
C TYR A 90 5.57 16.35 16.19
N SER A 91 5.85 17.36 15.37
CA SER A 91 7.19 17.55 14.79
C SER A 91 8.29 17.80 15.84
N ARG A 92 7.91 18.36 17.00
CA ARG A 92 8.81 18.48 18.17
C ARG A 92 9.03 17.13 18.86
N PHE A 93 8.02 16.27 18.95
CA PHE A 93 8.07 14.96 19.63
C PHE A 93 9.02 13.96 18.92
N LEU A 94 8.98 13.88 17.59
CA LEU A 94 9.85 13.01 16.76
C LEU A 94 11.35 13.18 17.02
N LYS A 95 11.76 14.32 17.60
CA LYS A 95 13.16 14.63 17.91
C LYS A 95 13.65 14.01 19.22
N PHE A 96 12.75 13.63 20.13
CA PHE A 96 13.08 13.22 21.50
C PHE A 96 12.89 11.73 21.80
N THR A 97 12.14 10.97 20.99
CA THR A 97 11.98 9.52 21.17
C THR A 97 12.97 8.72 20.31
N ARG A 98 13.89 8.00 20.96
CA ARG A 98 14.92 7.19 20.28
C ARG A 98 14.91 5.70 20.66
N SER A 99 14.10 5.30 21.63
CA SER A 99 14.01 3.93 22.13
C SER A 99 12.66 3.31 21.80
N ALA A 100 12.67 2.05 21.37
CA ALA A 100 11.47 1.27 21.12
C ALA A 100 10.54 1.24 22.36
N PRO A 101 9.22 1.11 22.19
CA PRO A 101 8.29 1.02 23.31
C PRO A 101 8.55 -0.22 24.16
N THR A 102 8.38 -0.06 25.47
CA THR A 102 8.33 -1.16 26.44
C THR A 102 7.02 -1.95 26.30
N VAL A 103 6.97 -3.16 26.85
CA VAL A 103 5.74 -3.99 26.83
C VAL A 103 4.51 -3.28 27.42
N PRO A 104 4.59 -2.57 28.57
CA PRO A 104 3.46 -1.79 29.08
C PRO A 104 3.02 -0.68 28.11
N GLU A 105 3.96 0.02 27.47
CA GLU A 105 3.63 1.08 26.51
C GLU A 105 2.93 0.52 25.27
N TRP A 106 3.39 -0.62 24.75
CA TRP A 106 2.70 -1.31 23.67
C TRP A 106 1.26 -1.68 24.04
N ARG A 107 1.02 -2.13 25.28
CA ARG A 107 -0.34 -2.46 25.75
C ARG A 107 -1.25 -1.24 25.82
N GLU A 108 -0.73 -0.07 26.22
CA GLU A 108 -1.51 1.17 26.23
C GLU A 108 -1.81 1.62 24.79
N ILE A 109 -0.82 1.63 23.89
CA ILE A 109 -1.03 1.93 22.46
C ILE A 109 -2.12 1.06 21.84
N ILE A 110 -2.03 -0.26 22.05
CA ILE A 110 -3.04 -1.21 21.53
C ILE A 110 -4.41 -0.91 22.12
N ARG A 111 -4.50 -0.60 23.42
CA ARG A 111 -5.77 -0.26 24.08
C ARG A 111 -6.37 1.00 23.48
N ASP A 112 -5.57 2.03 23.23
CA ASP A 112 -6.04 3.30 22.68
C ASP A 112 -6.61 3.07 21.27
N LEU A 113 -5.89 2.33 20.41
CA LEU A 113 -6.39 1.95 19.09
C LEU A 113 -7.67 1.09 19.17
N GLN A 114 -7.78 0.18 20.14
CA GLN A 114 -8.99 -0.62 20.36
C GLN A 114 -10.19 0.24 20.78
N VAL A 115 -9.97 1.31 21.55
CA VAL A 115 -11.02 2.27 21.91
C VAL A 115 -11.48 3.04 20.67
N LEU A 116 -10.55 3.57 19.87
CA LEU A 116 -10.88 4.28 18.63
C LEU A 116 -11.61 3.36 17.63
N HIS A 117 -11.16 2.11 17.50
CA HIS A 117 -11.82 1.11 16.67
C HIS A 117 -13.26 0.83 17.15
N ARG A 118 -13.46 0.62 18.45
CA ARG A 118 -14.81 0.44 19.01
C ARG A 118 -15.70 1.64 18.73
N ILE A 119 -15.22 2.85 19.00
CA ILE A 119 -15.96 4.09 18.72
C ILE A 119 -16.37 4.12 17.25
N SER A 120 -15.44 3.86 16.32
CA SER A 120 -15.71 3.85 14.89
C SER A 120 -16.78 2.83 14.47
N ARG A 121 -16.91 1.71 15.19
CA ARG A 121 -17.90 0.64 14.94
C ARG A 121 -19.28 0.96 15.52
N GLU A 122 -19.33 1.78 16.56
CA GLU A 122 -20.56 2.23 17.22
C GLU A 122 -21.17 3.48 16.55
N MET A 123 -20.44 4.13 15.65
CA MET A 123 -20.94 5.27 14.87
C MET A 123 -22.09 4.85 13.93
N GLU A 124 -23.09 5.72 13.80
CA GLU A 124 -24.14 5.55 12.79
C GLU A 124 -23.51 5.59 11.39
N VAL A 125 -23.98 4.71 10.50
CA VAL A 125 -23.48 4.66 9.13
C VAL A 125 -23.90 5.95 8.42
N PRO A 126 -22.94 6.75 7.90
CA PRO A 126 -23.25 8.00 7.22
C PRO A 126 -24.16 7.79 6.02
N ASN A 127 -25.12 8.70 5.82
CA ASN A 127 -26.02 8.66 4.66
C ASN A 127 -25.30 8.97 3.34
N ASP A 128 -24.21 9.75 3.38
CA ASP A 128 -23.36 9.99 2.20
C ASP A 128 -22.51 8.74 1.92
N PRO A 129 -22.68 8.07 0.76
CA PRO A 129 -21.94 6.86 0.42
C PRO A 129 -20.42 7.04 0.44
N LYS A 130 -19.91 8.25 0.15
CA LYS A 130 -18.46 8.52 0.20
C LYS A 130 -17.95 8.55 1.62
N VAL A 131 -18.71 9.13 2.53
CA VAL A 131 -18.35 9.19 3.95
C VAL A 131 -18.49 7.80 4.59
N ALA A 132 -19.52 7.04 4.23
CA ALA A 132 -19.68 5.65 4.68
C ALA A 132 -18.51 4.76 4.21
N LEU A 133 -18.05 4.96 2.96
CA LEU A 133 -16.89 4.26 2.41
C LEU A 133 -15.61 4.55 3.20
N GLN A 134 -15.37 5.84 3.53
CA GLN A 134 -14.22 6.25 4.35
C GLN A 134 -14.29 5.71 5.78
N LEU A 135 -15.47 5.70 6.40
CA LEU A 135 -15.65 5.11 7.73
C LEU A 135 -15.36 3.60 7.72
N GLY A 136 -15.88 2.87 6.74
CA GLY A 136 -15.61 1.44 6.59
C GLY A 136 -14.12 1.16 6.39
N PHE A 137 -13.44 1.97 5.57
CA PHE A 137 -12.00 1.82 5.38
C PHE A 137 -11.22 2.13 6.65
N LEU A 138 -11.56 3.20 7.39
CA LEU A 138 -10.95 3.53 8.68
C LEU A 138 -11.06 2.39 9.70
N GLN A 139 -12.21 1.71 9.73
CA GLN A 139 -12.42 0.53 10.58
C GLN A 139 -11.44 -0.60 10.22
N ASP A 140 -11.30 -0.92 8.92
CA ASP A 140 -10.36 -1.93 8.44
C ASP A 140 -8.90 -1.54 8.79
N THR A 141 -8.51 -0.28 8.59
CA THR A 141 -7.20 0.27 8.93
C THR A 141 -6.89 0.14 10.42
N LEU A 142 -7.85 0.47 11.30
CA LEU A 142 -7.68 0.36 12.74
C LEU A 142 -7.53 -1.10 13.20
N ALA A 143 -8.34 -2.02 12.66
CA ALA A 143 -8.22 -3.45 12.94
C ALA A 143 -6.83 -3.98 12.56
N ALA A 144 -6.33 -3.58 11.40
CA ALA A 144 -5.01 -3.95 10.90
C ALA A 144 -3.86 -3.39 11.78
N HIS A 145 -3.92 -2.12 12.21
CA HIS A 145 -2.95 -1.57 13.16
C HIS A 145 -2.98 -2.29 14.52
N ILE A 146 -4.16 -2.59 15.06
CA ILE A 146 -4.31 -3.31 16.33
C ILE A 146 -3.60 -4.66 16.24
N LEU A 147 -3.87 -5.44 15.19
CA LEU A 147 -3.22 -6.73 14.99
C LEU A 147 -1.69 -6.59 14.87
N PHE A 148 -1.23 -5.65 14.04
CA PHE A 148 0.19 -5.40 13.84
C PHE A 148 0.94 -5.13 15.15
N TYR A 149 0.37 -4.29 16.03
CA TYR A 149 1.00 -3.98 17.31
C TYR A 149 0.84 -5.10 18.35
N GLN A 150 -0.25 -5.88 18.30
CA GLN A 150 -0.37 -7.10 19.10
C GLN A 150 0.74 -8.11 18.79
N GLU A 151 1.19 -8.21 17.54
CA GLU A 151 2.32 -9.06 17.16
C GLU A 151 3.65 -8.61 17.80
N LYS A 152 3.82 -7.31 18.07
CA LYS A 152 4.98 -6.81 18.84
C LYS A 152 4.97 -7.32 20.30
N LEU A 153 3.82 -7.75 20.81
CA LEU A 153 3.67 -8.43 22.10
C LEU A 153 3.78 -9.97 22.01
N GLY A 154 4.04 -10.51 20.82
CA GLY A 154 4.15 -11.95 20.59
C GLY A 154 2.82 -12.68 20.39
N ILE A 155 1.71 -11.95 20.32
CA ILE A 155 0.39 -12.51 19.96
C ILE A 155 0.42 -12.82 18.46
N LYS A 156 0.20 -14.07 18.07
CA LYS A 156 0.24 -14.49 16.66
C LYS A 156 -1.08 -15.12 16.26
N LEU A 157 -1.68 -14.60 15.21
CA LEU A 157 -2.81 -15.24 14.53
C LEU A 157 -2.33 -16.27 13.52
N PRO A 158 -3.20 -17.21 13.12
CA PRO A 158 -3.00 -17.98 11.89
C PRO A 158 -2.68 -17.05 10.71
N TRP A 159 -1.79 -17.50 9.83
CA TRP A 159 -1.31 -16.68 8.70
C TRP A 159 -2.45 -16.20 7.78
N GLU A 160 -3.46 -17.02 7.55
CA GLU A 160 -4.60 -16.67 6.68
C GLU A 160 -5.44 -15.54 7.31
N ASP A 161 -5.72 -15.62 8.61
CA ASP A 161 -6.44 -14.56 9.35
C ASP A 161 -5.65 -13.26 9.37
N ARG A 162 -4.33 -13.37 9.50
CA ARG A 162 -3.42 -12.23 9.43
C ARG A 162 -3.51 -11.52 8.09
N VAL A 163 -3.45 -12.26 6.97
CA VAL A 163 -3.61 -11.69 5.63
C VAL A 163 -5.00 -11.06 5.47
N LYS A 164 -6.05 -11.74 5.93
CA LYS A 164 -7.43 -11.25 5.86
C LYS A 164 -7.59 -9.89 6.53
N ILE A 165 -7.08 -9.74 7.76
CA ILE A 165 -7.20 -8.50 8.53
C ILE A 165 -6.29 -7.40 7.96
N THR A 166 -5.03 -7.72 7.65
CA THR A 166 -4.05 -6.70 7.23
C THR A 166 -4.14 -6.31 5.77
N GLN A 167 -4.67 -7.17 4.89
CA GLN A 167 -4.71 -6.94 3.45
C GLN A 167 -6.12 -6.95 2.86
N GLY A 168 -7.14 -7.32 3.64
CA GLY A 168 -8.55 -7.25 3.23
C GLY A 168 -9.01 -8.34 2.27
N PHE A 169 -8.29 -9.48 2.18
CA PHE A 169 -8.71 -10.62 1.35
C PHE A 169 -8.28 -11.97 1.94
N THR A 170 -8.98 -13.03 1.56
CA THR A 170 -8.57 -14.41 1.89
C THR A 170 -7.50 -14.89 0.91
N PRO A 171 -6.31 -15.34 1.36
CA PRO A 171 -5.25 -15.78 0.46
C PRO A 171 -5.65 -17.07 -0.29
N GLN A 172 -5.62 -17.00 -1.63
CA GLN A 172 -5.99 -18.11 -2.50
C GLN A 172 -5.01 -18.26 -3.66
N GLU A 173 -4.74 -19.51 -4.02
CA GLU A 173 -3.91 -19.79 -5.19
C GLU A 173 -4.64 -19.33 -6.45
N ILE A 174 -3.90 -18.65 -7.30
CA ILE A 174 -4.31 -18.21 -8.62
C ILE A 174 -4.20 -19.42 -9.54
N ASP A 175 -5.23 -19.67 -10.35
CA ASP A 175 -5.21 -20.74 -11.34
C ASP A 175 -4.00 -20.58 -12.27
N GLU A 176 -3.17 -21.62 -12.37
CA GLU A 176 -1.96 -21.59 -13.18
C GLU A 176 -2.26 -21.36 -14.67
N THR A 177 -3.46 -21.72 -15.15
CA THR A 177 -3.90 -21.41 -16.51
C THR A 177 -3.99 -19.90 -16.75
N VAL A 178 -4.39 -19.12 -15.73
CA VAL A 178 -4.39 -17.65 -15.78
C VAL A 178 -2.96 -17.14 -15.87
N ILE A 179 -2.05 -17.65 -15.03
CA ILE A 179 -0.63 -17.25 -15.05
C ILE A 179 0.00 -17.54 -16.42
N ARG A 180 -0.26 -18.73 -16.98
CA ARG A 180 0.23 -19.12 -18.31
C ARG A 180 -0.35 -18.22 -19.39
N ALA A 181 -1.65 -17.93 -19.36
CA ALA A 181 -2.29 -17.03 -20.33
C ALA A 181 -1.69 -15.62 -20.28
N GLN A 182 -1.42 -15.07 -19.09
CA GLN A 182 -0.77 -13.76 -18.97
C GLN A 182 0.68 -13.79 -19.42
N LEU A 183 1.41 -14.87 -19.16
CA LEU A 183 2.76 -15.05 -19.67
C LEU A 183 2.78 -15.07 -21.21
N GLU A 184 1.87 -15.80 -21.85
CA GLU A 184 1.75 -15.82 -23.31
C GLU A 184 1.40 -14.44 -23.88
N ALA A 185 0.53 -13.67 -23.22
CA ALA A 185 0.24 -12.30 -23.62
C ALA A 185 1.47 -11.39 -23.51
N ALA A 186 2.23 -11.48 -22.41
CA ALA A 186 3.46 -10.70 -22.22
C ALA A 186 4.53 -11.05 -23.29
N LYS A 187 4.71 -12.33 -23.59
CA LYS A 187 5.70 -12.84 -24.55
C LYS A 187 5.55 -12.27 -25.96
N ILE A 188 4.36 -11.79 -26.35
CA ILE A 188 4.14 -11.15 -27.66
C ILE A 188 5.11 -9.97 -27.87
N HIS A 189 5.47 -9.27 -26.78
CA HIS A 189 6.37 -8.11 -26.80
C HIS A 189 7.84 -8.48 -26.55
N PHE A 190 8.18 -9.76 -26.36
CA PHE A 190 9.53 -10.19 -26.03
C PHE A 190 10.40 -10.34 -27.29
N PRO A 191 11.59 -9.70 -27.36
CA PRO A 191 12.47 -9.83 -28.51
C PRO A 191 13.26 -11.15 -28.46
N GLY A 192 12.63 -12.25 -28.89
CA GLY A 192 13.28 -13.54 -29.12
C GLY A 192 12.49 -14.75 -28.59
N ASN A 193 13.16 -15.91 -28.58
CA ASN A 193 12.56 -17.14 -28.05
C ASN A 193 12.52 -17.12 -26.52
N TRP A 194 11.42 -17.54 -25.90
CA TRP A 194 11.27 -17.64 -24.45
C TRP A 194 12.14 -18.76 -23.84
N ASN A 195 13.42 -18.46 -23.65
CA ASN A 195 14.39 -19.38 -23.05
C ASN A 195 15.42 -18.59 -22.24
N LYS A 196 16.19 -19.32 -21.43
CA LYS A 196 17.19 -18.74 -20.54
C LYS A 196 18.17 -17.79 -21.24
N ALA A 197 18.74 -18.22 -22.37
CA ALA A 197 19.75 -17.46 -23.08
C ALA A 197 19.21 -16.13 -23.65
N SER A 198 18.01 -16.13 -24.24
CA SER A 198 17.39 -14.90 -24.74
C SER A 198 17.07 -13.91 -23.62
N ILE A 199 16.56 -14.42 -22.48
CA ILE A 199 16.21 -13.58 -21.33
C ILE A 199 17.48 -12.98 -20.70
N GLU A 200 18.54 -13.76 -20.54
CA GLU A 200 19.83 -13.27 -20.05
C GLU A 200 20.43 -12.21 -20.98
N LYS A 201 20.32 -12.41 -22.31
CA LYS A 201 20.74 -11.42 -23.31
C LYS A 201 19.91 -10.14 -23.27
N PHE A 202 18.61 -10.25 -22.98
CA PHE A 202 17.74 -9.09 -22.79
C PHE A 202 18.17 -8.29 -21.55
N ARG A 203 18.41 -8.97 -20.43
CA ARG A 203 18.81 -8.37 -19.14
C ARG A 203 20.25 -7.83 -19.12
N SER A 204 21.13 -8.24 -20.04
CA SER A 204 22.52 -7.78 -20.06
C SER A 204 22.70 -6.33 -20.55
N LYS A 205 21.66 -5.73 -21.14
CA LYS A 205 21.68 -4.34 -21.62
C LYS A 205 21.37 -3.36 -20.47
N THR A 206 22.34 -3.18 -19.59
CA THR A 206 22.22 -2.32 -18.40
C THR A 206 22.70 -0.89 -18.66
N LEU A 207 22.14 0.04 -17.90
CA LEU A 207 22.52 1.45 -17.78
C LEU A 207 23.46 1.64 -16.59
N SER A 208 24.20 2.76 -16.58
CA SER A 208 24.83 3.23 -15.35
C SER A 208 23.76 3.67 -14.34
N PRO A 209 24.03 3.63 -13.02
CA PRO A 209 23.10 4.16 -12.01
C PRO A 209 22.64 5.60 -12.27
N ALA A 210 23.55 6.46 -12.73
CA ALA A 210 23.26 7.85 -13.08
C ALA A 210 22.31 7.96 -14.28
N ASP A 211 22.58 7.20 -15.36
CA ASP A 211 21.72 7.18 -16.54
C ASP A 211 20.34 6.63 -16.21
N PHE A 212 20.26 5.56 -15.41
CA PHE A 212 19.00 4.96 -14.97
C PHE A 212 18.14 5.96 -14.18
N THR A 213 18.77 6.70 -13.26
CA THR A 213 18.09 7.74 -12.47
C THR A 213 17.58 8.90 -13.35
N ARG A 214 18.38 9.31 -14.34
CA ARG A 214 18.00 10.34 -15.30
C ARG A 214 16.81 9.90 -16.15
N GLU A 215 16.87 8.70 -16.74
CA GLU A 215 15.78 8.13 -17.56
C GLU A 215 14.48 8.06 -16.76
N ILE A 216 14.52 7.62 -15.50
CA ILE A 216 13.34 7.64 -14.62
C ILE A 216 12.75 9.05 -14.51
N THR A 217 13.60 10.04 -14.24
CA THR A 217 13.14 11.43 -14.04
C THR A 217 12.48 11.99 -15.31
N GLU A 218 13.07 11.74 -16.48
CA GLU A 218 12.57 12.19 -17.78
C GLU A 218 11.25 11.49 -18.18
N HIS A 219 11.18 10.17 -18.01
CA HIS A 219 9.98 9.39 -18.28
C HIS A 219 8.84 9.81 -17.35
N SER A 220 9.11 9.96 -16.05
CA SER A 220 8.12 10.37 -15.06
C SER A 220 7.45 11.72 -15.38
N GLN A 221 8.20 12.72 -15.88
CA GLN A 221 7.61 14.00 -16.30
C GLN A 221 6.57 13.81 -17.42
N THR A 222 6.91 12.97 -18.39
CA THR A 222 6.04 12.67 -19.53
C THR A 222 4.78 11.91 -19.10
N LEU A 223 4.94 10.91 -18.21
CA LEU A 223 3.85 10.12 -17.65
C LEU A 223 2.85 10.99 -16.87
N LEU A 224 3.34 11.91 -16.04
CA LEU A 224 2.48 12.82 -15.25
C LEU A 224 1.66 13.75 -16.14
N VAL A 225 2.22 14.22 -17.27
CA VAL A 225 1.48 15.02 -18.26
C VAL A 225 0.34 14.22 -18.89
N SER A 226 0.62 12.99 -19.34
CA SER A 226 -0.41 12.11 -19.93
C SER A 226 -1.49 11.75 -18.92
N LEU A 227 -1.11 11.45 -17.68
CA LEU A 227 -2.06 11.17 -16.59
C LEU A 227 -2.94 12.40 -16.28
N SER A 228 -2.34 13.59 -16.23
CA SER A 228 -3.05 14.84 -15.98
C SER A 228 -4.09 15.12 -17.06
N ARG A 229 -3.72 14.92 -18.32
CA ARG A 229 -4.63 15.07 -19.47
C ARG A 229 -5.79 14.08 -19.39
N PHE A 230 -5.49 12.82 -19.07
CA PHE A 230 -6.51 11.77 -19.00
C PHE A 230 -7.56 12.06 -17.91
N LEU A 231 -7.09 12.36 -16.70
CA LEU A 231 -7.96 12.63 -15.55
C LEU A 231 -8.54 14.05 -15.56
N GLY A 232 -8.08 14.93 -16.45
CA GLY A 232 -8.55 16.32 -16.52
C GLY A 232 -8.22 17.14 -15.28
N ARG A 233 -7.14 16.78 -14.58
CA ARG A 233 -6.65 17.46 -13.37
C ARG A 233 -5.13 17.50 -13.40
N ASP A 234 -4.55 18.56 -12.86
CA ASP A 234 -3.10 18.78 -12.90
C ASP A 234 -2.39 17.98 -11.80
N PHE A 235 -1.46 17.10 -12.19
CA PHE A 235 -0.58 16.37 -11.27
C PHE A 235 0.83 16.96 -11.32
N GLN A 236 1.15 17.75 -10.31
CA GLN A 236 2.49 18.33 -10.13
C GLN A 236 3.04 18.02 -8.74
N PRO A 237 3.24 16.72 -8.41
CA PRO A 237 3.86 16.36 -7.14
C PRO A 237 5.29 16.90 -7.05
N THR A 238 5.65 17.41 -5.87
CA THR A 238 7.06 17.67 -5.56
C THR A 238 7.69 16.37 -5.07
N TYR A 239 8.65 15.83 -5.83
CA TYR A 239 9.38 14.64 -5.44
C TYR A 239 10.85 14.71 -5.88
N ARG A 240 11.70 13.90 -5.25
CA ARG A 240 13.10 13.74 -5.63
C ARG A 240 13.43 12.28 -5.91
N VAL A 241 14.27 12.05 -6.91
CA VAL A 241 14.88 10.74 -7.16
C VAL A 241 16.27 10.72 -6.55
N THR A 242 16.54 9.73 -5.70
CA THR A 242 17.78 9.59 -4.93
C THR A 242 18.40 8.22 -5.18
N GLN A 243 19.71 8.11 -5.07
CA GLN A 243 20.42 6.84 -5.18
C GLN A 243 20.88 6.37 -3.81
N ASP A 244 20.56 5.13 -3.49
CA ASP A 244 21.05 4.42 -2.31
C ASP A 244 21.87 3.21 -2.76
N SER A 245 22.77 2.73 -1.91
CA SER A 245 23.49 1.47 -2.13
C SER A 245 23.39 0.64 -0.86
N VAL A 246 22.29 -0.10 -0.72
CA VAL A 246 22.00 -0.93 0.45
C VAL A 246 21.69 -2.36 0.01
N ASP A 247 22.13 -3.36 0.77
CA ASP A 247 21.86 -4.76 0.45
C ASP A 247 20.42 -5.17 0.85
N GLU A 248 19.44 -4.53 0.22
CA GLU A 248 18.01 -4.76 0.45
C GLU A 248 17.33 -5.35 -0.79
N TYR A 249 16.19 -5.99 -0.58
CA TYR A 249 15.40 -6.68 -1.63
C TYR A 249 14.88 -5.78 -2.73
N TRP A 250 14.50 -4.57 -2.36
CA TRP A 250 13.93 -3.58 -3.25
C TRP A 250 15.01 -2.99 -4.15
N ILE A 251 14.67 -2.84 -5.44
CA ILE A 251 15.43 -2.02 -6.39
C ILE A 251 15.01 -0.55 -6.29
N ASN A 252 13.79 -0.31 -5.83
CA ASN A 252 13.19 0.99 -5.69
C ASN A 252 12.27 1.05 -4.49
N TRP A 253 12.13 2.25 -3.92
CA TRP A 253 11.21 2.49 -2.83
C TRP A 253 10.74 3.92 -2.88
N THR A 254 9.42 4.13 -2.94
CA THR A 254 8.84 5.46 -2.78
C THR A 254 8.36 5.62 -1.35
N ASP A 255 8.82 6.68 -0.69
CA ASP A 255 8.36 7.10 0.63
C ASP A 255 8.17 8.61 0.65
N GLY A 256 7.53 9.13 1.69
CA GLY A 256 7.58 10.56 1.93
C GLY A 256 6.48 11.11 2.81
N LYS A 257 6.48 12.42 2.91
CA LYS A 257 5.43 13.17 3.60
C LYS A 257 5.03 14.34 2.72
N ARG A 258 3.73 14.54 2.52
CA ARG A 258 3.15 15.69 1.81
C ARG A 258 4.05 16.26 0.68
N ASP A 259 4.74 17.38 0.95
CA ASP A 259 5.54 18.11 -0.04
C ASP A 259 6.98 17.59 -0.23
N ASP A 260 7.29 16.41 0.31
CA ASP A 260 8.62 15.79 0.33
C ASP A 260 8.54 14.30 -0.02
N PHE A 261 8.00 13.98 -1.19
CA PHE A 261 8.07 12.62 -1.73
C PHE A 261 9.48 12.29 -2.22
N ARG A 262 9.89 11.03 -2.06
CA ARG A 262 11.20 10.55 -2.45
C ARG A 262 11.09 9.18 -3.08
N LEU A 263 11.60 9.06 -4.30
CA LEU A 263 11.92 7.79 -4.93
C LEU A 263 13.39 7.47 -4.67
N ARG A 264 13.65 6.32 -4.04
CA ARG A 264 14.98 5.79 -3.76
C ARG A 264 15.28 4.71 -4.79
N VAL A 265 16.40 4.82 -5.49
CA VAL A 265 16.91 3.83 -6.44
C VAL A 265 18.05 3.09 -5.78
N ASN A 266 17.90 1.78 -5.58
CA ASN A 266 18.93 0.94 -5.00
C ASN A 266 19.92 0.49 -6.07
N THR A 267 21.10 1.08 -5.99
CA THR A 267 22.25 0.88 -6.89
C THR A 267 23.21 -0.19 -6.39
N HIS A 268 22.87 -0.92 -5.32
CA HIS A 268 23.69 -2.00 -4.79
C HIS A 268 24.04 -3.03 -5.89
N PRO A 269 25.27 -3.57 -5.95
CA PRO A 269 25.73 -4.43 -7.05
C PRO A 269 24.82 -5.62 -7.39
N ARG A 270 24.10 -6.15 -6.39
CA ARG A 270 23.10 -7.21 -6.58
C ARG A 270 21.99 -6.86 -7.59
N HIS A 271 21.68 -5.57 -7.75
CA HIS A 271 20.61 -5.07 -8.62
C HIS A 271 21.11 -4.55 -9.96
N ALA A 272 22.43 -4.54 -10.20
CA ALA A 272 23.01 -3.96 -11.41
C ALA A 272 22.40 -4.54 -12.70
N HIS A 273 22.10 -5.85 -12.72
CA HIS A 273 21.47 -6.54 -13.83
C HIS A 273 20.01 -6.12 -14.12
N LYS A 274 19.39 -5.35 -13.22
CA LYS A 274 18.02 -4.85 -13.35
C LYS A 274 17.97 -3.39 -13.82
N LEU A 275 19.10 -2.68 -13.86
CA LEU A 275 19.16 -1.28 -14.27
C LEU A 275 19.08 -1.16 -15.80
N THR A 276 17.99 -1.61 -16.44
CA THR A 276 17.80 -1.56 -17.89
C THR A 276 16.92 -0.37 -18.31
N LYS A 277 16.94 0.00 -19.60
CA LYS A 277 16.02 1.03 -20.13
C LYS A 277 14.55 0.67 -19.94
N ALA A 278 14.18 -0.57 -20.25
CA ALA A 278 12.83 -1.07 -20.05
C ALA A 278 12.40 -0.99 -18.57
N LYS A 279 13.31 -1.33 -17.63
CA LYS A 279 13.02 -1.21 -16.21
C LYS A 279 12.92 0.25 -15.75
N ALA A 280 13.68 1.19 -16.33
CA ALA A 280 13.52 2.62 -16.04
C ALA A 280 12.10 3.12 -16.38
N TRP A 281 11.56 2.73 -17.54
CA TRP A 281 10.15 2.99 -17.88
C TRP A 281 9.18 2.33 -16.90
N ALA A 282 9.35 1.03 -16.65
CA ALA A 282 8.47 0.29 -15.75
C ALA A 282 8.42 0.91 -14.35
N MET A 283 9.58 1.32 -13.82
CA MET A 283 9.67 2.01 -12.54
C MET A 283 9.06 3.41 -12.58
N SER A 284 9.19 4.14 -13.68
CA SER A 284 8.58 5.46 -13.81
C SER A 284 7.06 5.38 -13.76
N VAL A 285 6.48 4.35 -14.41
CA VAL A 285 5.04 4.05 -14.36
C VAL A 285 4.63 3.63 -12.96
N HIS A 286 5.32 2.66 -12.37
CA HIS A 286 4.95 2.09 -11.06
C HIS A 286 5.13 3.09 -9.92
N GLU A 287 6.33 3.67 -9.77
CA GLU A 287 6.68 4.50 -8.63
C GLU A 287 6.09 5.91 -8.73
N VAL A 288 6.25 6.58 -9.89
CA VAL A 288 5.82 7.97 -10.00
C VAL A 288 4.40 8.08 -10.54
N GLY A 289 4.09 7.36 -11.62
CA GLY A 289 2.75 7.34 -12.19
C GLY A 289 1.71 6.68 -11.27
N GLY A 290 2.10 5.61 -10.58
CA GLY A 290 1.29 4.91 -9.60
C GLY A 290 1.36 5.60 -8.24
N HIS A 291 2.41 5.32 -7.46
CA HIS A 291 2.48 5.72 -6.06
C HIS A 291 2.52 7.25 -5.87
N VAL A 292 3.51 7.98 -6.40
CA VAL A 292 3.62 9.43 -6.17
C VAL A 292 2.37 10.18 -6.63
N ALA A 293 1.86 9.90 -7.83
CA ALA A 293 0.67 10.55 -8.33
C ALA A 293 -0.59 10.21 -7.50
N GLN A 294 -0.74 8.95 -7.06
CA GLN A 294 -1.82 8.54 -6.17
C GLN A 294 -1.76 9.29 -4.83
N MET A 295 -0.59 9.28 -4.18
CA MET A 295 -0.39 9.96 -2.89
C MET A 295 -0.62 11.47 -3.00
N TYR A 296 -0.19 12.08 -4.09
CA TYR A 296 -0.50 13.49 -4.38
C TYR A 296 -2.01 13.71 -4.52
N GLY A 297 -2.72 12.81 -5.21
CA GLY A 297 -4.17 12.85 -5.32
C GLY A 297 -4.88 12.75 -3.96
N TRP A 298 -4.41 11.87 -3.08
CA TRP A 298 -4.93 11.72 -1.72
C TRP A 298 -4.65 12.95 -0.86
N GLN A 299 -3.42 13.49 -0.90
CA GLN A 299 -3.08 14.74 -0.22
C GLN A 299 -4.02 15.87 -0.64
N ARG A 300 -4.24 16.04 -1.96
CA ARG A 300 -5.16 17.05 -2.49
C ARG A 300 -6.59 16.85 -1.99
N ALA A 301 -7.07 15.61 -1.95
CA ALA A 301 -8.41 15.31 -1.45
C ALA A 301 -8.55 15.59 0.05
N ILE A 302 -7.50 15.34 0.85
CA ILE A 302 -7.44 15.70 2.27
C ILE A 302 -7.48 17.22 2.44
N ASP A 303 -6.65 17.94 1.68
CA ASP A 303 -6.57 19.41 1.75
C ASP A 303 -7.88 20.09 1.33
N GLU A 304 -8.62 19.48 0.42
CA GLU A 304 -9.94 19.93 -0.04
C GLU A 304 -11.09 19.47 0.88
N GLY A 305 -10.79 18.74 1.95
CA GLY A 305 -11.80 18.21 2.89
C GLY A 305 -12.75 17.19 2.25
N LYS A 306 -12.29 16.49 1.20
CA LYS A 306 -13.01 15.37 0.55
C LYS A 306 -12.69 14.02 1.16
N THR A 307 -11.52 13.91 1.79
CA THR A 307 -11.02 12.70 2.45
C THR A 307 -10.55 13.04 3.85
N ILE A 308 -10.89 12.23 4.85
CA ILE A 308 -10.45 12.49 6.23
C ILE A 308 -8.93 12.25 6.39
N PRO A 309 -8.22 13.06 7.20
CA PRO A 309 -6.77 12.96 7.37
C PRO A 309 -6.22 11.60 7.79
N ALA A 310 -6.96 10.83 8.59
CA ALA A 310 -6.52 9.50 9.06
C ALA A 310 -6.24 8.53 7.90
N LEU A 311 -6.93 8.71 6.78
CA LEU A 311 -6.74 7.89 5.58
C LEU A 311 -5.53 8.32 4.74
N GLY A 312 -4.83 9.38 5.16
CA GLY A 312 -3.58 9.83 4.57
C GLY A 312 -2.33 9.21 5.20
N ILE A 313 -2.46 8.37 6.22
CA ILE A 313 -1.33 7.66 6.84
C ILE A 313 -1.33 6.23 6.32
N THR A 314 -0.32 5.88 5.52
CA THR A 314 -0.24 4.57 4.88
C THR A 314 0.76 3.66 5.58
N SER A 315 0.58 2.33 5.47
CA SER A 315 1.50 1.34 6.03
C SER A 315 1.48 0.03 5.25
N LEU A 316 2.56 -0.75 5.29
CA LEU A 316 2.62 -2.06 4.62
C LEU A 316 1.59 -3.08 5.13
N HIS A 317 1.17 -2.96 6.40
CA HIS A 317 0.25 -3.90 7.06
C HIS A 317 -1.22 -3.47 7.00
N ILE A 318 -1.61 -2.56 6.10
CA ILE A 318 -3.02 -2.11 5.96
C ILE A 318 -3.58 -2.38 4.54
N PRO A 319 -4.93 -2.43 4.38
CA PRO A 319 -5.56 -3.09 3.22
C PRO A 319 -5.40 -2.41 1.87
N GLU A 320 -5.08 -1.12 1.83
CA GLU A 320 -4.97 -0.36 0.58
C GLU A 320 -3.80 -0.81 -0.30
N GLN A 321 -2.85 -1.59 0.24
CA GLN A 321 -1.68 -2.05 -0.51
C GLN A 321 -2.05 -2.84 -1.76
N VAL A 322 -3.18 -3.54 -1.78
CA VAL A 322 -3.68 -4.23 -2.99
C VAL A 322 -4.07 -3.23 -4.09
N ALA A 323 -4.68 -2.11 -3.71
CA ALA A 323 -5.07 -1.02 -4.59
C ALA A 323 -3.82 -0.27 -5.11
N CYS A 324 -2.94 0.12 -4.19
CA CYS A 324 -1.71 0.86 -4.51
C CYS A 324 -0.81 0.06 -5.45
N GLU A 325 -0.42 -1.16 -5.07
CA GLU A 325 0.45 -1.98 -5.90
C GLU A 325 -0.22 -2.43 -7.20
N GLY A 326 -1.53 -2.71 -7.14
CA GLY A 326 -2.32 -3.10 -8.29
C GLY A 326 -2.39 -2.01 -9.36
N ILE A 327 -2.75 -0.78 -8.99
CA ILE A 327 -2.75 0.36 -9.92
C ILE A 327 -1.34 0.68 -10.39
N ALA A 328 -0.34 0.73 -9.51
CA ALA A 328 1.04 0.99 -9.91
C ALA A 328 1.54 -0.01 -10.96
N GLN A 329 1.19 -1.28 -10.82
CA GLN A 329 1.57 -2.34 -11.76
C GLN A 329 0.77 -2.33 -13.08
N THR A 330 -0.41 -1.70 -13.12
CA THR A 330 -1.36 -1.82 -14.24
C THR A 330 -1.81 -0.48 -14.84
N LEU A 331 -1.25 0.65 -14.39
CA LEU A 331 -1.67 1.99 -14.78
C LEU A 331 -1.71 2.19 -16.30
N HIS A 332 -0.78 1.57 -17.04
CA HIS A 332 -0.73 1.60 -18.50
C HIS A 332 -1.99 1.01 -19.15
N HIS A 333 -2.69 0.08 -18.51
CA HIS A 333 -3.97 -0.42 -19.02
C HIS A 333 -5.14 0.54 -18.79
N PHE A 334 -5.04 1.44 -17.81
CA PHE A 334 -6.08 2.40 -17.50
C PHE A 334 -5.99 3.66 -18.34
N VAL A 335 -4.78 4.10 -18.66
CA VAL A 335 -4.52 5.34 -19.39
C VAL A 335 -4.09 5.01 -20.84
N PRO A 336 -4.96 5.14 -21.85
CA PRO A 336 -4.66 4.71 -23.21
C PRO A 336 -3.43 5.38 -23.83
N GLU A 337 -3.18 6.64 -23.49
CA GLU A 337 -2.01 7.38 -23.97
C GLU A 337 -0.70 6.78 -23.44
N LEU A 338 -0.69 6.30 -22.19
CA LEU A 338 0.48 5.63 -21.63
C LEU A 338 0.76 4.32 -22.37
N LEU A 339 -0.27 3.54 -22.66
CA LEU A 339 -0.10 2.30 -23.43
C LEU A 339 0.51 2.55 -24.82
N GLN A 340 0.13 3.64 -25.47
CA GLN A 340 0.62 3.98 -26.81
C GLN A 340 2.06 4.53 -26.80
N MET A 341 2.48 5.16 -25.70
CA MET A 341 3.80 5.79 -25.62
C MET A 341 4.91 4.85 -25.17
N LEU A 342 4.55 3.76 -24.46
CA LEU A 342 5.52 2.83 -23.92
C LEU A 342 6.22 2.06 -25.04
N PRO A 343 7.57 2.00 -25.04
CA PRO A 343 8.31 1.08 -25.88
C PRO A 343 7.88 -0.38 -25.64
N GLU A 344 7.96 -1.24 -26.67
CA GLU A 344 7.54 -2.65 -26.55
C GLU A 344 8.30 -3.40 -25.45
N ASP A 345 9.59 -3.13 -25.26
CA ASP A 345 10.39 -3.74 -24.22
C ASP A 345 10.00 -3.28 -22.81
N ALA A 346 9.59 -2.01 -22.66
CA ALA A 346 9.03 -1.49 -21.42
C ALA A 346 7.67 -2.10 -21.08
N LEU A 347 6.79 -2.24 -22.09
CA LEU A 347 5.51 -2.94 -21.93
C LEU A 347 5.75 -4.39 -21.52
N PHE A 348 6.65 -5.09 -22.21
CA PHE A 348 7.06 -6.44 -21.83
C PHE A 348 7.54 -6.52 -20.36
N GLU A 349 8.39 -5.58 -19.92
CA GLU A 349 8.92 -5.58 -18.54
C GLU A 349 7.83 -5.35 -17.48
N LEU A 350 6.89 -4.42 -17.71
CA LEU A 350 5.74 -4.17 -16.84
C LEU A 350 4.85 -5.41 -16.69
N GLU A 351 4.51 -6.00 -17.84
CA GLU A 351 3.69 -7.21 -17.94
C GLU A 351 4.36 -8.38 -17.24
N LEU A 352 5.64 -8.62 -17.54
CA LEU A 352 6.41 -9.73 -16.99
C LEU A 352 6.54 -9.64 -15.47
N GLU A 353 6.77 -8.45 -14.92
CA GLU A 353 6.83 -8.26 -13.47
C GLU A 353 5.48 -8.62 -12.84
N GLY A 354 4.35 -8.20 -13.43
CA GLY A 354 3.02 -8.60 -12.96
C GLY A 354 2.83 -10.12 -12.97
N VAL A 355 3.18 -10.81 -14.07
CA VAL A 355 3.13 -12.27 -14.15
C VAL A 355 4.04 -12.94 -13.11
N ARG A 356 5.23 -12.38 -12.88
CA ARG A 356 6.17 -12.86 -11.86
C ARG A 356 5.52 -12.80 -10.47
N GLN A 357 4.84 -11.70 -10.14
CA GLN A 357 4.15 -11.57 -8.86
C GLN A 357 3.01 -12.61 -8.71
N LEU A 358 2.28 -12.97 -9.77
CA LEU A 358 1.28 -14.05 -9.70
C LEU A 358 1.90 -15.41 -9.33
N ALA A 359 3.02 -15.77 -9.96
CA ALA A 359 3.71 -17.04 -9.66
C ALA A 359 4.27 -17.05 -8.24
N TYR A 360 4.89 -15.96 -7.80
CA TYR A 360 5.40 -15.85 -6.43
C TYR A 360 4.29 -15.80 -5.38
N ASN A 361 3.11 -15.28 -5.71
CA ASN A 361 1.92 -15.32 -4.85
C ASN A 361 1.52 -16.77 -4.54
N ASN A 362 1.41 -17.63 -5.57
CA ASN A 362 1.14 -19.06 -5.38
C ASN A 362 2.22 -19.76 -4.57
N LEU A 363 3.49 -19.48 -4.87
CA LEU A 363 4.62 -20.03 -4.12
C LEU A 363 4.54 -19.67 -2.63
N GLN A 364 4.23 -18.42 -2.33
CA GLN A 364 4.09 -17.92 -0.98
C GLN A 364 2.94 -18.59 -0.22
N ILE A 365 1.78 -18.74 -0.85
CA ILE A 365 0.63 -19.42 -0.26
C ILE A 365 0.97 -20.86 0.08
N ARG A 366 1.53 -21.61 -0.87
CA ARG A 366 1.95 -23.00 -0.68
C ARG A 366 2.95 -23.14 0.47
N ALA A 367 3.92 -22.23 0.55
CA ALA A 367 4.94 -22.26 1.58
C ALA A 367 4.41 -21.92 2.98
N ASN A 368 3.57 -20.89 3.11
CA ASN A 368 2.97 -20.53 4.40
C ASN A 368 1.98 -21.59 4.89
N ARG A 369 1.18 -22.19 4.00
CA ARG A 369 0.30 -23.33 4.35
C ARG A 369 1.09 -24.56 4.80
N ALA A 370 2.16 -24.91 4.10
CA ALA A 370 3.04 -26.00 4.51
C ALA A 370 3.63 -25.73 5.92
N LYS A 371 4.11 -24.50 6.16
CA LYS A 371 4.64 -24.07 7.46
C LYS A 371 3.59 -24.18 8.58
N SER A 372 2.36 -23.71 8.34
CA SER A 372 1.24 -23.83 9.30
C SER A 372 0.88 -25.28 9.62
N GLN A 373 1.13 -26.21 8.70
CA GLN A 373 0.95 -27.65 8.90
C GLN A 373 2.18 -28.34 9.52
N GLY A 374 3.21 -27.59 9.93
CA GLY A 374 4.46 -28.15 10.46
C GLY A 374 5.32 -28.88 9.41
N LYS A 375 5.06 -28.65 8.11
CA LYS A 375 5.79 -29.30 7.01
C LYS A 375 6.90 -28.40 6.49
N ARG A 376 8.02 -29.00 6.09
CA ARG A 376 9.08 -28.31 5.37
C ARG A 376 8.65 -28.10 3.92
N PHE A 377 8.79 -26.88 3.43
CA PHE A 377 8.60 -26.58 2.02
C PHE A 377 9.87 -26.91 1.22
N ASP A 378 9.72 -27.62 0.10
CA ASP A 378 10.86 -28.08 -0.71
C ASP A 378 11.32 -26.98 -1.68
N LEU A 379 12.50 -26.41 -1.41
CA LEU A 379 13.09 -25.37 -2.23
C LEU A 379 13.37 -25.84 -3.67
N ARG A 380 13.69 -27.12 -3.91
CA ARG A 380 13.92 -27.61 -5.28
C ARG A 380 12.63 -27.58 -6.09
N ARG A 381 11.50 -27.94 -5.47
CA ARG A 381 10.17 -27.82 -6.08
C ARG A 381 9.78 -26.37 -6.31
N ALA A 382 10.13 -25.47 -5.38
CA ALA A 382 9.93 -24.03 -5.54
C ALA A 382 10.65 -23.49 -6.78
N VAL A 383 11.94 -23.82 -6.91
CA VAL A 383 12.78 -23.39 -8.04
C VAL A 383 12.24 -23.95 -9.35
N HIS A 384 11.92 -25.25 -9.40
CA HIS A 384 11.32 -25.86 -10.59
C HIS A 384 10.03 -25.15 -11.00
N TYR A 385 9.12 -24.95 -10.04
CA TYR A 385 7.85 -24.26 -10.27
C TYR A 385 8.04 -22.88 -10.89
N VAL A 386 8.91 -22.04 -10.32
CA VAL A 386 9.17 -20.70 -10.85
C VAL A 386 9.83 -20.77 -12.23
N GLN A 387 10.76 -21.70 -12.44
CA GLN A 387 11.47 -21.84 -13.71
C GLN A 387 10.62 -22.38 -14.87
N GLU A 388 9.48 -23.02 -14.58
CA GLU A 388 8.47 -23.34 -15.61
C GLU A 388 7.91 -22.09 -16.28
N PHE A 389 7.78 -20.99 -15.53
CA PHE A 389 7.33 -19.71 -16.06
C PHE A 389 8.50 -18.81 -16.49
N PHE A 390 9.59 -18.82 -15.72
CA PHE A 390 10.75 -17.93 -15.88
C PHE A 390 12.06 -18.72 -16.00
N PRO A 391 12.42 -19.23 -17.19
CA PRO A 391 13.57 -20.12 -17.37
C PRO A 391 14.93 -19.55 -16.95
N ALA A 392 15.04 -18.23 -16.87
CA ALA A 392 16.25 -17.52 -16.44
C ALA A 392 16.23 -17.09 -14.97
N GLU A 393 15.20 -17.42 -14.18
CA GLU A 393 15.17 -17.04 -12.77
C GLU A 393 16.21 -17.85 -11.98
N PRO A 394 17.17 -17.19 -11.30
CA PRO A 394 18.19 -17.90 -10.53
C PRO A 394 17.59 -18.60 -9.31
N ALA A 395 18.08 -19.81 -9.00
CA ALA A 395 17.64 -20.56 -7.83
C ALA A 395 17.85 -19.80 -6.50
N GLU A 396 18.92 -19.00 -6.42
CA GLU A 396 19.23 -18.15 -5.28
C GLU A 396 18.19 -17.03 -5.10
N GLU A 397 17.76 -16.40 -6.20
CA GLU A 397 16.70 -15.38 -6.17
C GLU A 397 15.38 -15.99 -5.70
N VAL A 398 15.02 -17.18 -6.20
CA VAL A 398 13.80 -17.89 -5.74
C VAL A 398 13.88 -18.19 -4.24
N ALA A 399 15.03 -18.66 -3.74
CA ALA A 399 15.24 -18.94 -2.34
C ALA A 399 15.08 -17.68 -1.48
N LYS A 400 15.63 -16.56 -1.94
CA LYS A 400 15.58 -15.27 -1.26
C LYS A 400 14.17 -14.69 -1.22
N GLN A 401 13.48 -14.68 -2.36
CA GLN A 401 12.08 -14.28 -2.46
C GLN A 401 11.18 -15.13 -1.54
N LEU A 402 11.43 -16.44 -1.49
CA LEU A 402 10.70 -17.32 -0.57
C LEU A 402 10.97 -16.98 0.90
N ASP A 403 12.21 -16.63 1.24
CA ASP A 403 12.60 -16.22 2.59
C ASP A 403 11.85 -14.96 3.04
N GLU A 404 11.91 -13.92 2.20
CA GLU A 404 11.24 -12.63 2.41
C GLU A 404 9.72 -12.81 2.57
N ARG A 405 9.13 -13.70 1.76
CA ARG A 405 7.69 -14.01 1.77
C ARG A 405 7.24 -14.92 2.90
N THR A 406 8.13 -15.47 3.72
CA THR A 406 7.75 -16.46 4.76
C THR A 406 8.34 -16.21 6.15
N LYS A 407 9.40 -15.40 6.26
CA LYS A 407 10.09 -15.14 7.54
C LYS A 407 9.92 -13.72 8.06
N ASP A 408 9.81 -12.74 7.17
CA ASP A 408 9.63 -11.34 7.56
C ASP A 408 8.17 -11.11 7.98
N GLY A 409 7.97 -10.66 9.22
CA GLY A 409 6.64 -10.36 9.74
C GLY A 409 5.95 -9.30 8.90
N GLU A 410 6.56 -8.13 8.72
CA GLU A 410 5.96 -6.98 8.03
C GLU A 410 5.71 -7.30 6.54
N ARG A 411 6.71 -7.87 5.86
CA ARG A 411 6.64 -8.09 4.42
C ARG A 411 5.77 -9.29 4.02
N ASN A 412 5.58 -10.27 4.90
CA ASN A 412 4.85 -11.48 4.55
C ASN A 412 3.42 -11.21 4.03
N PRO A 413 2.49 -10.54 4.74
CA PRO A 413 1.15 -10.29 4.19
C PRO A 413 1.21 -9.31 3.03
N TYR A 414 2.01 -8.25 3.15
CA TYR A 414 2.20 -7.22 2.14
C TYR A 414 2.60 -7.77 0.78
N LEU A 415 3.56 -8.71 0.71
CA LEU A 415 4.06 -9.19 -0.59
C LEU A 415 3.03 -9.96 -1.43
N LEU A 416 1.87 -10.35 -0.87
CA LEU A 416 0.74 -10.87 -1.64
C LEU A 416 -0.02 -9.78 -2.41
N SER A 417 0.04 -8.52 -1.94
CA SER A 417 -0.69 -7.39 -2.52
C SER A 417 -0.30 -7.16 -3.98
N TYR A 418 0.97 -7.36 -4.34
CA TYR A 418 1.46 -7.26 -5.71
C TYR A 418 0.74 -8.21 -6.68
N GLY A 419 0.69 -9.50 -6.33
CA GLY A 419 0.09 -10.53 -7.19
C GLY A 419 -1.43 -10.37 -7.28
N MET A 420 -2.07 -10.18 -6.12
CA MET A 420 -3.52 -10.03 -6.05
C MET A 420 -4.00 -8.70 -6.66
N GLY A 421 -3.27 -7.61 -6.41
CA GLY A 421 -3.51 -6.30 -7.00
C GLY A 421 -3.37 -6.33 -8.51
N PHE A 422 -2.28 -6.90 -9.03
CA PHE A 422 -2.10 -7.07 -10.48
C PHE A 422 -3.24 -7.86 -11.11
N LEU A 423 -3.64 -9.00 -10.51
CA LEU A 423 -4.74 -9.82 -11.02
C LEU A 423 -6.06 -9.04 -11.07
N LEU A 424 -6.43 -8.39 -9.96
CA LEU A 424 -7.66 -7.60 -9.85
C LEU A 424 -7.70 -6.50 -10.91
N HIS A 425 -6.69 -5.62 -10.89
CA HIS A 425 -6.73 -4.39 -11.66
C HIS A 425 -6.57 -4.63 -13.16
N ARG A 426 -5.80 -5.65 -13.55
CA ARG A 426 -5.73 -6.09 -14.93
C ARG A 426 -7.10 -6.57 -15.40
N GLN A 427 -7.78 -7.40 -14.60
CA GLN A 427 -9.12 -7.87 -14.95
C GLN A 427 -10.09 -6.69 -15.09
N ILE A 428 -10.10 -5.76 -14.12
CA ILE A 428 -10.93 -4.55 -14.17
C ILE A 428 -10.66 -3.75 -15.45
N ALA A 429 -9.39 -3.49 -15.77
CA ALA A 429 -9.02 -2.69 -16.94
C ALA A 429 -9.49 -3.31 -18.27
N THR A 430 -9.59 -4.64 -18.35
CA THR A 430 -10.14 -5.32 -19.55
C THR A 430 -11.65 -5.20 -19.67
N GLN A 431 -12.37 -5.00 -18.56
CA GLN A 431 -13.83 -4.91 -18.54
C GLN A 431 -14.35 -3.47 -18.60
N LEU A 432 -13.48 -2.48 -18.44
CA LEU A 432 -13.84 -1.06 -18.51
C LEU A 432 -13.55 -0.45 -19.88
N ARG A 433 -14.48 0.37 -20.35
CA ARG A 433 -14.26 1.37 -21.42
C ARG A 433 -13.41 2.51 -20.87
N THR A 434 -12.90 3.36 -21.76
CA THR A 434 -12.06 4.53 -21.41
C THR A 434 -12.69 5.42 -20.33
N GLU A 435 -13.98 5.75 -20.45
CA GLU A 435 -14.69 6.56 -19.44
C GLU A 435 -14.83 5.85 -18.09
N GLY A 436 -15.00 4.53 -18.12
CA GLY A 436 -15.02 3.71 -16.91
C GLY A 436 -13.66 3.65 -16.21
N LYS A 437 -12.58 3.51 -16.99
CA LYS A 437 -11.19 3.56 -16.49
C LYS A 437 -10.89 4.90 -15.82
N LYS A 438 -11.28 6.00 -16.47
CA LYS A 438 -11.16 7.36 -15.92
C LYS A 438 -11.91 7.47 -14.60
N LYS A 439 -13.19 7.08 -14.56
CA LYS A 439 -14.02 7.16 -13.36
C LYS A 439 -13.46 6.35 -12.19
N LEU A 440 -12.91 5.15 -12.45
CA LEU A 440 -12.29 4.36 -11.39
C LEU A 440 -11.00 5.02 -10.88
N LEU A 441 -10.12 5.48 -11.78
CA LEU A 441 -8.90 6.19 -11.38
C LEU A 441 -9.19 7.48 -10.60
N GLU A 442 -10.25 8.22 -10.94
CA GLU A 442 -10.69 9.38 -10.17
C GLU A 442 -11.00 9.03 -8.71
N VAL A 443 -11.60 7.87 -8.47
CA VAL A 443 -11.89 7.37 -7.11
C VAL A 443 -10.60 6.91 -6.43
N ILE A 444 -9.84 6.01 -7.05
CA ILE A 444 -8.64 5.41 -6.44
C ILE A 444 -7.56 6.46 -6.15
N PHE A 445 -7.48 7.54 -6.94
CA PHE A 445 -6.57 8.66 -6.67
C PHE A 445 -7.21 9.80 -5.86
N SER A 446 -8.33 9.56 -5.19
CA SER A 446 -8.94 10.53 -4.26
C SER A 446 -8.99 10.03 -2.82
N GLN A 447 -8.91 8.71 -2.61
CA GLN A 447 -8.90 8.10 -1.28
C GLN A 447 -8.39 6.65 -1.37
N PRO A 448 -7.87 6.10 -0.28
CA PRO A 448 -7.60 4.67 -0.20
C PRO A 448 -8.88 3.84 -0.16
N THR A 449 -8.76 2.57 -0.54
CA THR A 449 -9.84 1.58 -0.54
C THR A 449 -9.30 0.22 -0.15
N SER A 450 -10.10 -0.56 0.57
CA SER A 450 -9.83 -1.99 0.73
C SER A 450 -10.13 -2.75 -0.58
N PRO A 451 -9.59 -3.97 -0.78
CA PRO A 451 -9.82 -4.73 -2.02
C PRO A 451 -11.32 -4.98 -2.27
N ARG A 452 -12.08 -5.22 -1.19
CA ARG A 452 -13.54 -5.37 -1.24
C ARG A 452 -14.22 -4.11 -1.78
N GLN A 453 -13.92 -2.98 -1.16
CA GLN A 453 -14.49 -1.68 -1.52
C GLN A 453 -14.19 -1.34 -2.97
N GLU A 454 -12.94 -1.53 -3.39
CA GLU A 454 -12.53 -1.26 -4.76
C GLU A 454 -13.24 -2.16 -5.77
N PHE A 455 -13.35 -3.46 -5.46
CA PHE A 455 -14.11 -4.40 -6.30
C PHE A 455 -15.58 -3.99 -6.43
N GLU A 456 -16.23 -3.61 -5.33
CA GLU A 456 -17.62 -3.12 -5.31
C GLU A 456 -17.80 -1.85 -6.17
N ILE A 457 -16.87 -0.91 -6.06
CA ILE A 457 -16.84 0.32 -6.88
C ILE A 457 -16.65 -0.02 -8.35
N ALA A 458 -15.66 -0.86 -8.68
CA ALA A 458 -15.39 -1.27 -10.04
C ALA A 458 -16.60 -2.03 -10.65
N GLN A 459 -17.23 -2.90 -9.87
CA GLN A 459 -18.43 -3.62 -10.29
C GLN A 459 -19.59 -2.67 -10.56
N ALA A 460 -19.81 -1.66 -9.72
CA ALA A 460 -20.83 -0.64 -9.93
C ALA A 460 -20.58 0.18 -11.21
N ILE A 461 -19.31 0.51 -11.50
CA ILE A 461 -18.93 1.22 -12.73
C ILE A 461 -19.16 0.32 -13.95
N VAL A 462 -18.67 -0.93 -13.91
CA VAL A 462 -18.79 -1.89 -15.02
C VAL A 462 -20.25 -2.22 -15.35
N SER A 463 -21.13 -2.29 -14.35
CA SER A 463 -22.56 -2.55 -14.54
C SER A 463 -23.28 -1.46 -15.34
N ASN A 464 -22.68 -0.28 -15.50
CA ASN A 464 -23.20 0.76 -16.38
C ASN A 464 -22.70 0.54 -17.82
N PRO A 465 -23.60 0.34 -18.81
CA PRO A 465 -23.22 0.08 -20.20
C PRO A 465 -22.36 1.16 -20.87
N ASN A 466 -22.40 2.40 -20.35
CA ASN A 466 -21.56 3.50 -20.85
C ASN A 466 -20.10 3.37 -20.39
N TYR A 467 -19.85 2.61 -19.33
CA TYR A 467 -18.54 2.52 -18.67
C TYR A 467 -17.92 1.11 -18.76
N GLY A 468 -18.72 0.05 -18.90
CA GLY A 468 -18.24 -1.34 -18.93
C GLY A 468 -18.55 -2.11 -20.20
N TYR A 469 -17.95 -3.30 -20.31
CA TYR A 469 -18.24 -4.31 -21.34
C TYR A 469 -19.02 -5.50 -20.78
N SER A 470 -18.64 -6.03 -19.61
CA SER A 470 -19.27 -7.20 -18.98
C SER A 470 -18.97 -7.23 -17.49
N PRO A 471 -19.84 -7.81 -16.64
CA PRO A 471 -19.63 -7.89 -15.19
C PRO A 471 -18.28 -8.50 -14.80
N LEU A 472 -17.74 -8.05 -13.66
CA LEU A 472 -16.48 -8.59 -13.14
C LEU A 472 -16.71 -9.95 -12.50
N LYS A 473 -15.72 -10.84 -12.63
CA LYS A 473 -15.62 -12.01 -11.76
C LYS A 473 -14.87 -11.60 -10.50
N ASN A 474 -15.38 -11.91 -9.33
CA ASN A 474 -14.65 -11.58 -8.09
C ASN A 474 -13.41 -12.48 -7.99
N PRO A 475 -12.17 -11.93 -8.00
CA PRO A 475 -10.97 -12.73 -7.78
C PRO A 475 -10.74 -13.04 -6.29
N PHE A 476 -11.55 -12.48 -5.40
CA PHE A 476 -11.45 -12.64 -3.95
C PHE A 476 -12.56 -13.53 -3.40
N VAL A 477 -12.24 -14.27 -2.33
CA VAL A 477 -13.24 -14.71 -1.37
C VAL A 477 -13.29 -13.71 -0.23
N LEU A 478 -14.34 -12.89 -0.28
CA LEU A 478 -14.69 -11.89 0.72
C LEU A 478 -15.72 -12.53 1.65
N GLU A 479 -15.27 -13.08 2.77
CA GLU A 479 -16.18 -13.45 3.86
C GLU A 479 -16.38 -12.23 4.75
N ASP A 480 -17.61 -12.01 5.23
CA ASP A 480 -17.85 -11.04 6.30
C ASP A 480 -17.00 -11.45 7.50
N THR A 481 -16.17 -10.54 7.99
CA THR A 481 -15.34 -10.78 9.18
C THR A 481 -16.12 -10.32 10.41
N PRO A 482 -16.72 -11.21 11.23
CA PRO A 482 -16.99 -10.87 12.61
C PRO A 482 -15.65 -10.96 13.36
N LEU A 483 -15.08 -9.82 13.71
CA LEU A 483 -14.08 -9.75 14.78
C LEU A 483 -14.88 -9.52 16.07
N ASP A 484 -15.32 -10.61 16.69
CA ASP A 484 -15.83 -10.59 18.08
C ASP A 484 -14.67 -10.48 19.08
#